data_AF-A0A812GT29-F1
#
_entry.id   AF-A0A812GT29-F1
#
_cell.length_a   1.000
_cell.length_b   1.000
_cell.length_c   1.000
_cell.angle_alpha   90.00
_cell.angle_beta   90.00
_cell.angle_gamma   90.00
#
_symmetry.space_group_name_H-M   'P 1'
#
loop_
_entity.id
_entity.type
_entity.pdbx_description
1 polymer ?
#
loop_
_entity_poly.entity_id
_entity_poly.type
_entity_poly.pdbx_seq_one_letter_code
_entity_poly.pdbx_strand_id
1 'polypeptide(L)'
;MEAIVAWIRSGTAGRKFNKYLFWAAAALSGMPFVAAELKLHINCISAVDAALCTVIDILDEDIDGEYTLAGTDRGEAEMPALVALIVEAMRLHPAAPEVQARGATCISFLVPFVEYASLQAVAPAAIVGVLTGSRRFPRRMDVISGAVAALRAFCDLARCKKRPDAKGAEVIVASLRREGAVDCIEQAFGYFSHYEDAMQMLEDAAAVSAQISGVEALLTRLGEEPATSHLRMAGLKAIFEEGRADLDFLSARACAAAVEACERMMLEASQYNESEKEPSDPPIDTQRLHEVASLLSGLCAGRLRAACLA
;
A
#
# COMPACT_ATOMS: atom_id res chain seq x y z
N MET A 1 1.20 7.88 -34.48
CA MET A 1 1.68 6.72 -33.71
C MET A 1 3.09 6.30 -34.10
N GLU A 2 3.37 5.98 -35.37
CA GLU A 2 4.69 5.47 -35.83
C GLU A 2 5.90 6.32 -35.42
N ALA A 3 5.80 7.65 -35.55
CA ALA A 3 6.89 8.55 -35.14
C ALA A 3 7.18 8.51 -33.62
N ILE A 4 6.14 8.37 -32.79
CA ILE A 4 6.29 8.29 -31.32
C ILE A 4 6.99 6.97 -30.96
N VAL A 5 6.54 5.85 -31.55
CA VAL A 5 7.17 4.53 -31.35
C VAL A 5 8.62 4.53 -31.81
N ALA A 6 8.92 5.15 -32.95
CA ALA A 6 10.29 5.24 -33.46
C ALA A 6 11.22 5.97 -32.47
N TRP A 7 10.73 7.04 -31.83
CA TRP A 7 11.48 7.76 -30.80
C TRP A 7 11.66 6.97 -29.50
N ILE A 8 10.66 6.19 -29.08
CA ILE A 8 10.79 5.29 -27.92
C ILE A 8 11.86 4.23 -28.21
N ARG A 9 11.76 3.58 -29.38
CA ARG A 9 12.63 2.46 -29.77
C ARG A 9 14.05 2.89 -30.12
N SER A 10 14.27 4.14 -30.53
CA SER A 10 15.62 4.64 -30.76
C SER A 10 16.44 4.72 -29.46
N GLY A 11 15.77 4.84 -28.30
CA GLY A 11 16.43 4.98 -27.00
C GLY A 11 17.24 6.26 -26.83
N THR A 12 17.16 7.20 -27.78
CA THR A 12 17.93 8.45 -27.79
C THR A 12 17.25 9.59 -27.04
N ALA A 13 15.98 9.43 -26.68
CA ALA A 13 15.22 10.40 -25.92
C ALA A 13 15.77 10.54 -24.49
N GLY A 14 15.92 11.78 -24.02
CA GLY A 14 16.21 12.04 -22.60
C GLY A 14 15.09 11.52 -21.69
N ARG A 15 15.43 11.20 -20.42
CA ARG A 15 14.50 10.54 -19.45
C ARG A 15 13.12 11.20 -19.38
N LYS A 16 13.05 12.53 -19.27
CA LYS A 16 11.77 13.28 -19.20
C LYS A 16 10.96 13.16 -20.49
N PHE A 17 11.62 13.29 -21.65
CA PHE A 17 10.95 13.18 -22.94
C PHE A 17 10.41 11.76 -23.17
N ASN A 18 11.16 10.74 -22.74
CA ASN A 18 10.71 9.35 -22.84
C ASN A 18 9.40 9.10 -22.09
N LYS A 19 9.22 9.69 -20.90
CA LYS A 19 7.95 9.60 -20.14
C LYS A 19 6.77 10.17 -20.93
N TYR A 20 6.93 11.34 -21.53
CA TYR A 20 5.87 11.94 -22.35
C TYR A 20 5.57 11.13 -23.60
N LEU A 21 6.58 10.52 -24.23
CA LEU A 21 6.38 9.64 -25.38
C LEU A 21 5.57 8.39 -25.00
N PHE A 22 5.90 7.75 -23.86
CA PHE A 22 5.14 6.61 -23.34
C PHE A 22 3.70 7.00 -23.00
N TRP A 23 3.51 8.10 -22.27
CA TRP A 23 2.18 8.58 -21.91
C TRP A 23 1.33 8.91 -23.15
N ALA A 24 1.88 9.66 -24.11
CA ALA A 24 1.17 10.00 -25.34
C ALA A 24 0.83 8.77 -26.19
N ALA A 25 1.72 7.77 -26.22
CA ALA A 25 1.48 6.52 -26.92
C ALA A 25 0.39 5.67 -26.26
N ALA A 26 0.42 5.59 -24.93
CA ALA A 26 -0.56 4.86 -24.16
C ALA A 26 -1.94 5.52 -24.19
N ALA A 27 -2.00 6.87 -24.21
CA ALA A 27 -3.25 7.59 -24.41
C ALA A 27 -3.94 7.25 -25.74
N LEU A 28 -3.17 6.85 -26.77
CA LEU A 28 -3.71 6.45 -28.07
C LEU A 28 -4.00 4.95 -28.18
N SER A 29 -3.28 4.11 -27.43
CA SER A 29 -3.21 2.65 -27.66
C SER A 29 -3.52 1.79 -26.43
N GLY A 30 -3.77 2.40 -25.28
CA GLY A 30 -4.09 1.75 -24.02
C GLY A 30 -2.91 1.07 -23.32
N MET A 31 -3.23 0.34 -22.24
CA MET A 31 -2.31 -0.46 -21.43
C MET A 31 -1.53 -1.53 -22.22
N PRO A 32 -2.12 -2.23 -23.22
CA PRO A 32 -1.41 -3.26 -23.97
C PRO A 32 -0.14 -2.73 -24.68
N PHE A 33 -0.16 -1.47 -25.13
CA PHE A 33 1.03 -0.83 -25.69
C PHE A 33 2.15 -0.69 -24.64
N VAL A 34 1.82 -0.24 -23.43
CA VAL A 34 2.79 -0.06 -22.35
C VAL A 34 3.41 -1.40 -21.97
N ALA A 35 2.60 -2.45 -21.85
CA ALA A 35 3.08 -3.80 -21.57
C ALA A 35 4.01 -4.33 -22.69
N ALA A 36 3.67 -4.11 -23.95
CA ALA A 36 4.49 -4.53 -25.09
C ALA A 36 5.86 -3.82 -25.10
N GLU A 37 5.88 -2.50 -24.91
CA GLU A 37 7.13 -1.74 -24.91
C GLU A 37 7.96 -1.97 -23.64
N LEU A 38 7.33 -2.17 -22.48
CA LEU A 38 8.02 -2.59 -21.25
C LEU A 38 8.72 -3.95 -21.46
N LYS A 39 8.06 -4.90 -22.12
CA LYS A 39 8.63 -6.21 -22.44
C LYS A 39 9.79 -6.09 -23.41
N LEU A 40 9.65 -5.27 -24.46
CA LEU A 40 10.68 -5.06 -25.47
C LEU A 40 11.92 -4.39 -24.89
N HIS A 41 11.74 -3.43 -23.99
CA HIS A 41 12.79 -2.58 -23.44
C HIS A 41 13.09 -2.87 -21.96
N ILE A 42 12.83 -4.09 -21.49
CA ILE A 42 12.93 -4.46 -20.08
C ILE A 42 14.34 -4.26 -19.49
N ASN A 43 15.39 -4.30 -20.32
CA ASN A 43 16.77 -4.07 -19.90
C ASN A 43 17.18 -2.58 -19.88
N CYS A 44 16.31 -1.67 -20.31
CA CYS A 44 16.57 -0.24 -20.37
C CYS A 44 15.88 0.49 -19.22
N ILE A 45 16.64 0.90 -18.21
CA ILE A 45 16.11 1.54 -17.00
C ILE A 45 15.24 2.78 -17.31
N SER A 46 15.58 3.59 -18.31
CA SER A 46 14.81 4.79 -18.67
C SER A 46 13.49 4.45 -19.37
N ALA A 47 13.42 3.34 -20.10
CA ALA A 47 12.18 2.84 -20.70
C ALA A 47 11.30 2.17 -19.64
N VAL A 48 11.88 1.37 -18.75
CA VAL A 48 11.18 0.77 -17.60
C VAL A 48 10.58 1.87 -16.71
N ASP A 49 11.38 2.86 -16.31
CA ASP A 49 10.91 4.00 -15.50
C ASP A 49 9.77 4.78 -16.18
N ALA A 50 9.83 4.94 -17.50
CA ALA A 50 8.77 5.58 -18.27
C ALA A 50 7.50 4.73 -18.32
N ALA A 51 7.63 3.44 -18.62
CA ALA A 51 6.51 2.51 -18.64
C ALA A 51 5.80 2.44 -17.28
N LEU A 52 6.55 2.30 -16.17
CA LEU A 52 5.96 2.25 -14.83
C LEU A 52 5.26 3.55 -14.44
N CYS A 53 5.84 4.72 -14.78
CA CYS A 53 5.15 6.00 -14.63
C CYS A 53 3.82 6.01 -15.39
N THR A 54 3.82 5.59 -16.64
CA THR A 54 2.60 5.58 -17.46
C THR A 54 1.56 4.59 -16.95
N VAL A 55 1.95 3.43 -16.42
CA VAL A 55 1.03 2.51 -15.74
C VAL A 55 0.37 3.19 -14.55
N ILE A 56 1.16 3.86 -13.71
CA ILE A 56 0.65 4.62 -12.55
C ILE A 56 -0.34 5.69 -13.03
N ASP A 57 0.06 6.55 -13.97
CA ASP A 57 -0.77 7.66 -14.45
C ASP A 57 -2.12 7.15 -14.99
N ILE A 58 -2.14 6.05 -15.74
CA ILE A 58 -3.38 5.47 -16.30
C ILE A 58 -4.30 4.90 -15.21
N LEU A 59 -3.73 4.31 -14.16
CA LEU A 59 -4.51 3.65 -13.10
C LEU A 59 -4.95 4.63 -12.00
N ASP A 60 -4.16 5.68 -11.74
CA ASP A 60 -4.47 6.72 -10.76
C ASP A 60 -5.66 7.57 -11.22
N GLU A 61 -5.76 7.87 -12.53
CA GLU A 61 -6.92 8.55 -13.13
C GLU A 61 -8.22 7.72 -13.06
N ASP A 62 -8.15 6.39 -12.84
CA ASP A 62 -9.35 5.53 -12.72
C ASP A 62 -9.92 5.47 -11.28
N ILE A 63 -9.25 6.08 -10.29
CA ILE A 63 -9.66 6.04 -8.88
C ILE A 63 -10.97 6.82 -8.64
N ASP A 64 -11.23 7.88 -9.40
CA ASP A 64 -12.47 8.67 -9.33
C ASP A 64 -13.59 8.15 -10.25
N GLY A 65 -13.36 7.06 -10.98
CA GLY A 65 -14.29 6.52 -11.97
C GLY A 65 -14.43 7.38 -13.23
N GLU A 66 -13.69 8.49 -13.32
CA GLU A 66 -13.57 9.34 -14.51
C GLU A 66 -12.35 8.91 -15.34
N TYR A 67 -12.46 7.74 -15.98
CA TYR A 67 -11.40 7.26 -16.87
C TYR A 67 -11.23 8.18 -18.08
N THR A 68 -10.18 9.01 -18.08
CA THR A 68 -9.87 9.97 -19.17
C THR A 68 -9.63 9.28 -20.51
N LEU A 69 -9.30 7.99 -20.50
CA LEU A 69 -9.10 7.15 -21.68
C LEU A 69 -10.36 6.33 -22.04
N ALA A 70 -11.56 6.88 -21.79
CA ALA A 70 -12.83 6.28 -22.19
C ALA A 70 -12.82 5.83 -23.67
N GLY A 71 -12.85 4.51 -23.91
CA GLY A 71 -12.84 3.91 -25.25
C GLY A 71 -11.58 3.13 -25.63
N THR A 72 -10.53 3.11 -24.80
CA THR A 72 -9.36 2.22 -25.01
C THR A 72 -9.47 0.93 -24.19
N ASP A 73 -8.93 -0.16 -24.73
CA ASP A 73 -8.87 -1.44 -24.01
C ASP A 73 -8.02 -1.29 -22.74
N ARG A 74 -8.64 -1.58 -21.59
CA ARG A 74 -7.97 -1.58 -20.29
C ARG A 74 -6.97 -2.72 -20.18
N GLY A 75 -7.13 -3.79 -20.97
CA GLY A 75 -6.28 -4.97 -20.92
C GLY A 75 -6.48 -5.76 -19.63
N GLU A 76 -7.69 -5.79 -19.07
CA GLU A 76 -8.00 -6.46 -17.79
C GLU A 76 -7.53 -7.93 -17.77
N ALA A 77 -7.68 -8.63 -18.91
CA ALA A 77 -7.20 -10.00 -19.08
C ALA A 77 -5.66 -10.14 -19.04
N GLU A 78 -4.93 -9.05 -19.31
CA GLU A 78 -3.47 -9.01 -19.38
C GLU A 78 -2.83 -8.55 -18.07
N MET A 79 -3.62 -8.08 -17.09
CA MET A 79 -3.13 -7.58 -15.80
C MET A 79 -2.23 -8.58 -15.04
N PRO A 80 -2.54 -9.90 -14.98
CA PRO A 80 -1.62 -10.84 -14.35
C PRO A 80 -0.25 -10.90 -15.04
N ALA A 81 -0.23 -10.82 -16.37
CA ALA A 81 1.00 -10.82 -17.15
C ALA A 81 1.79 -9.52 -16.96
N LEU A 82 1.09 -8.38 -16.84
CA LEU A 82 1.72 -7.10 -16.53
C LEU A 82 2.32 -7.09 -15.12
N VAL A 83 1.65 -7.64 -14.11
CA VAL A 83 2.22 -7.82 -12.76
C VAL A 83 3.50 -8.64 -12.83
N ALA A 84 3.49 -9.78 -13.52
CA ALA A 84 4.69 -10.61 -13.68
C ALA A 84 5.82 -9.86 -14.39
N LEU A 85 5.50 -9.05 -15.40
CA LEU A 85 6.47 -8.24 -16.14
C LEU A 85 7.09 -7.13 -15.28
N ILE A 86 6.29 -6.48 -14.42
CA ILE A 86 6.77 -5.47 -13.47
C ILE A 86 7.71 -6.10 -12.44
N VAL A 87 7.36 -7.26 -11.89
CA VAL A 87 8.21 -8.01 -10.96
C VAL A 87 9.54 -8.37 -11.62
N GLU A 88 9.52 -8.81 -12.87
CA GLU A 88 10.73 -9.09 -13.64
C GLU A 88 11.58 -7.83 -13.85
N ALA A 89 10.96 -6.69 -14.16
CA ALA A 89 11.67 -5.41 -14.28
C ALA A 89 12.32 -4.99 -12.94
N MET A 90 11.61 -5.12 -11.82
CA MET A 90 12.17 -4.87 -10.48
C MET A 90 13.36 -5.79 -10.18
N ARG A 91 13.28 -7.06 -10.57
CA ARG A 91 14.35 -8.06 -10.40
C ARG A 91 15.59 -7.75 -11.25
N LEU A 92 15.40 -7.28 -12.49
CA LEU A 92 16.50 -6.93 -13.41
C LEU A 92 17.18 -5.61 -13.04
N HIS A 93 16.47 -4.70 -12.37
CA HIS A 93 17.00 -3.39 -11.94
C HIS A 93 17.03 -3.23 -10.41
N PRO A 94 17.69 -4.13 -9.67
CA PRO A 94 17.63 -4.13 -8.21
C PRO A 94 18.29 -2.90 -7.60
N ALA A 95 19.25 -2.29 -8.29
CA ALA A 95 19.96 -1.10 -7.81
C ALA A 95 19.22 0.22 -8.07
N ALA A 96 18.07 0.20 -8.75
CA ALA A 96 17.32 1.40 -9.14
C ALA A 96 16.14 1.65 -8.18
N PRO A 97 16.26 2.52 -7.16
CA PRO A 97 15.19 2.74 -6.19
C PRO A 97 13.91 3.26 -6.85
N GLU A 98 14.03 4.07 -7.91
CA GLU A 98 12.91 4.54 -8.72
C GLU A 98 12.08 3.42 -9.38
N VAL A 99 12.73 2.33 -9.79
CA VAL A 99 12.06 1.16 -10.36
C VAL A 99 11.41 0.34 -9.25
N GLN A 100 12.07 0.21 -8.08
CA GLN A 100 11.50 -0.51 -6.94
C GLN A 100 10.25 0.18 -6.40
N ALA A 101 10.31 1.50 -6.17
CA ALA A 101 9.18 2.29 -5.69
C ALA A 101 8.01 2.23 -6.67
N ARG A 102 8.23 2.60 -7.94
CA ARG A 102 7.15 2.60 -8.94
C ARG A 102 6.64 1.21 -9.26
N GLY A 103 7.49 0.20 -9.27
CA GLY A 103 7.08 -1.18 -9.50
C GLY A 103 6.13 -1.66 -8.41
N ALA A 104 6.46 -1.38 -7.14
CA ALA A 104 5.57 -1.69 -6.03
C ALA A 104 4.25 -0.90 -6.10
N THR A 105 4.28 0.40 -6.41
CA THR A 105 3.08 1.20 -6.64
C THR A 105 2.23 0.70 -7.81
N CYS A 106 2.84 0.28 -8.92
CA CYS A 106 2.09 -0.34 -10.03
C CYS A 106 1.39 -1.61 -9.55
N ILE A 107 2.06 -2.44 -8.75
CA ILE A 107 1.46 -3.65 -8.17
C ILE A 107 0.27 -3.29 -7.28
N SER A 108 0.37 -2.25 -6.43
CA SER A 108 -0.76 -1.83 -5.58
C SER A 108 -1.99 -1.43 -6.37
N PHE A 109 -1.80 -0.77 -7.52
CA PHE A 109 -2.90 -0.40 -8.40
C PHE A 109 -3.43 -1.55 -9.26
N LEU A 110 -2.59 -2.48 -9.68
CA LEU A 110 -3.00 -3.58 -10.55
C LEU A 110 -3.74 -4.69 -9.80
N VAL A 111 -3.32 -5.01 -8.57
CA VAL A 111 -3.88 -6.13 -7.78
C VAL A 111 -5.41 -6.10 -7.68
N PRO A 112 -6.08 -4.96 -7.43
CA PRO A 112 -7.55 -4.87 -7.41
C PRO A 112 -8.23 -5.33 -8.71
N PHE A 113 -7.59 -5.17 -9.87
CA PHE A 113 -8.13 -5.52 -11.18
C PHE A 113 -7.82 -6.98 -11.59
N VAL A 114 -6.90 -7.65 -10.90
CA VAL A 114 -6.53 -9.03 -11.22
C VAL A 114 -7.63 -10.00 -10.76
N GLU A 115 -8.05 -10.90 -11.65
CA GLU A 115 -8.92 -12.01 -11.27
C GLU A 115 -8.26 -12.88 -10.20
N TYR A 116 -9.05 -13.28 -9.20
CA TYR A 116 -8.53 -13.92 -8.00
C TYR A 116 -7.73 -15.22 -8.27
N ALA A 117 -8.24 -16.06 -9.19
CA ALA A 117 -7.57 -17.30 -9.58
C ALA A 117 -6.19 -17.02 -10.20
N SER A 118 -6.09 -15.98 -11.04
CA SER A 118 -4.83 -15.54 -11.65
C SER A 118 -3.90 -14.89 -10.62
N LEU A 119 -4.45 -14.19 -9.63
CA LEU A 119 -3.66 -13.57 -8.58
C LEU A 119 -2.90 -14.61 -7.74
N GLN A 120 -3.54 -15.73 -7.39
CA GLN A 120 -2.90 -16.79 -6.61
C GLN A 120 -1.60 -17.29 -7.26
N ALA A 121 -1.54 -17.29 -8.60
CA ALA A 121 -0.35 -17.69 -9.34
C ALA A 121 0.77 -16.64 -9.31
N VAL A 122 0.44 -15.34 -9.33
CA VAL A 122 1.43 -14.25 -9.44
C VAL A 122 1.79 -13.59 -8.11
N ALA A 123 0.92 -13.66 -7.10
CA ALA A 123 1.10 -13.00 -5.80
C ALA A 123 2.38 -13.41 -5.07
N PRO A 124 2.77 -14.70 -4.98
CA PRO A 124 3.99 -15.07 -4.26
C PRO A 124 5.24 -14.39 -4.84
N ALA A 125 5.37 -14.38 -6.18
CA ALA A 125 6.49 -13.73 -6.85
C ALA A 125 6.46 -12.20 -6.69
N ALA A 126 5.27 -11.60 -6.75
CA ALA A 126 5.09 -10.17 -6.55
C ALA A 126 5.41 -9.71 -5.13
N ILE A 127 4.94 -10.44 -4.11
CA ILE A 127 5.26 -10.19 -2.70
C ILE A 127 6.78 -10.27 -2.48
N VAL A 128 7.44 -11.32 -3.00
CA VAL A 128 8.90 -11.46 -2.90
C VAL A 128 9.62 -10.29 -3.59
N GLY A 129 9.18 -9.89 -4.79
CA GLY A 129 9.77 -8.76 -5.52
C GLY A 129 9.68 -7.46 -4.73
N VAL A 130 8.49 -7.14 -4.20
CA VAL A 130 8.24 -5.95 -3.39
C VAL A 130 9.10 -5.93 -2.12
N LEU A 131 9.12 -7.04 -1.36
CA LEU A 131 9.88 -7.14 -0.12
C LEU A 131 11.40 -7.14 -0.36
N THR A 132 11.84 -7.60 -1.53
CA THR A 132 13.26 -7.50 -1.92
C THR A 132 13.67 -6.05 -2.14
N GLY A 133 12.81 -5.25 -2.78
CA GLY A 133 13.00 -3.81 -2.94
C GLY A 133 13.08 -3.07 -1.59
N SER A 134 12.12 -3.32 -0.69
CA SER A 134 12.07 -2.65 0.63
C SER A 134 13.29 -2.98 1.49
N ARG A 135 13.71 -4.25 1.56
CA ARG A 135 14.93 -4.67 2.28
C ARG A 135 16.19 -4.00 1.77
N ARG A 136 16.27 -3.72 0.47
CA ARG A 136 17.44 -3.08 -0.13
C ARG A 136 17.49 -1.58 0.13
N PHE A 137 16.32 -0.94 0.23
CA PHE A 137 16.20 0.50 0.43
C PHE A 137 15.33 0.84 1.66
N PRO A 138 15.70 0.38 2.87
CA PRO A 138 14.82 0.43 4.05
C PRO A 138 14.55 1.86 4.57
N ARG A 139 15.36 2.83 4.14
CA ARG A 139 15.26 4.26 4.54
C ARG A 139 14.72 5.15 3.43
N ARG A 140 14.25 4.58 2.31
CA ARG A 140 13.67 5.32 1.19
C ARG A 140 12.15 5.31 1.33
N MET A 141 11.59 6.43 1.76
CA MET A 141 10.15 6.57 2.01
C MET A 141 9.30 6.22 0.79
N ASP A 142 9.74 6.58 -0.41
CA ASP A 142 9.05 6.25 -1.67
C ASP A 142 9.02 4.73 -1.93
N VAL A 143 10.11 4.02 -1.64
CA VAL A 143 10.17 2.55 -1.77
C VAL A 143 9.31 1.86 -0.72
N ILE A 144 9.38 2.30 0.54
CA ILE A 144 8.58 1.71 1.62
C ILE A 144 7.09 1.99 1.41
N SER A 145 6.73 3.21 1.00
CA SER A 145 5.35 3.60 0.67
C SER A 145 4.76 2.72 -0.43
N GLY A 146 5.45 2.59 -1.57
CA GLY A 146 5.03 1.69 -2.64
C GLY A 146 4.93 0.23 -2.17
N ALA A 147 5.86 -0.21 -1.32
CA ALA A 147 5.85 -1.56 -0.79
C ALA A 147 4.63 -1.83 0.10
N VAL A 148 4.36 -1.00 1.11
CA VAL A 148 3.23 -1.21 2.02
C VAL A 148 1.88 -1.05 1.31
N ALA A 149 1.78 -0.14 0.33
CA ALA A 149 0.60 -0.02 -0.52
C ALA A 149 0.35 -1.31 -1.31
N ALA A 150 1.40 -1.94 -1.85
CA ALA A 150 1.26 -3.22 -2.55
C ALA A 150 0.83 -4.35 -1.61
N LEU A 151 1.44 -4.43 -0.41
CA LEU A 151 1.05 -5.42 0.60
C LEU A 151 -0.41 -5.21 1.04
N ARG A 152 -0.86 -3.96 1.21
CA ARG A 152 -2.24 -3.60 1.52
C ARG A 152 -3.19 -4.09 0.43
N ALA A 153 -2.87 -3.85 -0.84
CA ALA A 153 -3.71 -4.32 -1.95
C ALA A 153 -3.89 -5.85 -1.97
N PHE A 154 -2.84 -6.62 -1.65
CA PHE A 154 -2.94 -8.09 -1.49
C PHE A 154 -3.86 -8.49 -0.32
N CYS A 155 -3.73 -7.80 0.80
CA CYS A 155 -4.54 -7.96 2.00
C CYS A 155 -6.03 -7.68 1.74
N ASP A 156 -6.34 -6.55 1.09
CA ASP A 156 -7.70 -6.13 0.82
C ASP A 156 -8.40 -7.06 -0.18
N LEU A 157 -7.68 -7.54 -1.20
CA LEU A 157 -8.26 -8.54 -2.10
C LEU A 157 -8.51 -9.88 -1.41
N ALA A 158 -7.63 -10.30 -0.48
CA ALA A 158 -7.86 -11.50 0.33
C ALA A 158 -9.16 -11.41 1.15
N ARG A 159 -9.57 -10.19 1.54
CA ARG A 159 -10.80 -9.96 2.32
C ARG A 159 -12.05 -9.68 1.50
N CYS A 160 -11.95 -9.58 0.18
CA CYS A 160 -13.08 -9.22 -0.68
C CYS A 160 -14.20 -10.26 -0.61
N LYS A 161 -15.24 -10.00 0.20
CA LYS A 161 -16.39 -10.89 0.44
C LYS A 161 -17.16 -11.27 -0.83
N LYS A 162 -17.01 -10.51 -1.92
CA LYS A 162 -17.57 -10.83 -3.24
C LYS A 162 -16.88 -12.01 -3.93
N ARG A 163 -15.73 -12.48 -3.41
CA ARG A 163 -14.92 -13.56 -3.98
C ARG A 163 -14.76 -14.67 -2.91
N PRO A 164 -15.62 -15.70 -2.90
CA PRO A 164 -15.84 -16.58 -1.75
C PRO A 164 -14.76 -17.64 -1.48
N ASP A 165 -13.55 -17.52 -2.04
CA ASP A 165 -12.47 -18.49 -1.81
C ASP A 165 -11.65 -18.15 -0.56
N ALA A 166 -12.20 -18.47 0.61
CA ALA A 166 -11.53 -18.31 1.90
C ALA A 166 -10.15 -18.99 1.95
N LYS A 167 -9.97 -20.10 1.22
CA LYS A 167 -8.70 -20.83 1.15
C LYS A 167 -7.62 -20.02 0.42
N GLY A 168 -8.00 -19.32 -0.65
CA GLY A 168 -7.07 -18.42 -1.34
C GLY A 168 -6.61 -17.25 -0.47
N ALA A 169 -7.48 -16.75 0.41
CA ALA A 169 -7.21 -15.58 1.24
C ALA A 169 -6.14 -15.94 2.27
N GLU A 170 -6.30 -17.12 2.87
CA GLU A 170 -5.30 -17.72 3.75
C GLU A 170 -3.95 -17.93 3.04
N VAL A 171 -3.93 -18.34 1.77
CA VAL A 171 -2.68 -18.51 1.00
C VAL A 171 -1.94 -17.18 0.82
N ILE A 172 -2.65 -16.09 0.50
CA ILE A 172 -2.04 -14.76 0.34
C ILE A 172 -1.47 -14.28 1.68
N VAL A 173 -2.26 -14.33 2.76
CA VAL A 173 -1.81 -13.91 4.10
C VAL A 173 -0.65 -14.78 4.59
N ALA A 174 -0.69 -16.09 4.36
CA ALA A 174 0.42 -16.99 4.69
C ALA A 174 1.68 -16.68 3.88
N SER A 175 1.54 -16.27 2.61
CA SER A 175 2.67 -15.81 1.80
C SER A 175 3.25 -14.51 2.36
N LEU A 176 2.42 -13.52 2.70
CA LEU A 176 2.87 -12.27 3.30
C LEU A 176 3.67 -12.52 4.60
N ARG A 177 3.16 -13.41 5.48
CA ARG A 177 3.87 -13.84 6.70
C ARG A 177 5.21 -14.48 6.39
N ARG A 178 5.20 -15.51 5.53
CA ARG A 178 6.38 -16.31 5.21
C ARG A 178 7.50 -15.48 4.58
N GLU A 179 7.14 -14.57 3.68
CA GLU A 179 8.10 -13.79 2.92
C GLU A 179 8.61 -12.56 3.69
N GLY A 180 8.15 -12.30 4.92
CA GLY A 180 8.68 -11.26 5.81
C GLY A 180 8.01 -9.89 5.65
N ALA A 181 6.71 -9.84 5.39
CA ALA A 181 5.97 -8.58 5.34
C ALA A 181 6.03 -7.79 6.67
N VAL A 182 6.07 -8.50 7.81
CA VAL A 182 6.20 -7.89 9.14
C VAL A 182 7.48 -7.06 9.25
N ASP A 183 8.61 -7.54 8.73
CA ASP A 183 9.87 -6.80 8.77
C ASP A 183 9.78 -5.48 7.98
N CYS A 184 9.07 -5.48 6.85
CA CYS A 184 8.84 -4.29 6.04
C CYS A 184 7.94 -3.27 6.77
N ILE A 185 6.95 -3.75 7.53
CA ILE A 185 6.08 -2.91 8.35
C ILE A 185 6.86 -2.30 9.51
N GLU A 186 7.67 -3.09 10.22
CA GLU A 186 8.49 -2.57 11.31
C GLU A 186 9.54 -1.58 10.83
N GLN A 187 10.04 -1.71 9.58
CA GLN A 187 10.86 -0.67 8.95
C GLN A 187 10.06 0.62 8.72
N ALA A 188 8.80 0.52 8.25
CA ALA A 188 7.94 1.68 8.08
C ALA A 188 7.71 2.42 9.42
N PHE A 189 7.39 1.66 10.46
CA PHE A 189 7.17 2.18 11.81
C PHE A 189 8.44 2.79 12.39
N GLY A 190 9.56 2.07 12.35
CA GLY A 190 10.80 2.51 13.00
C GLY A 190 11.48 3.69 12.33
N TYR A 191 11.35 3.86 11.01
CA TYR A 191 12.02 4.95 10.29
C TYR A 191 11.12 6.17 10.03
N PHE A 192 9.79 6.00 9.99
CA PHE A 192 8.91 7.04 9.46
C PHE A 192 7.77 7.48 10.39
N SER A 193 7.67 6.94 11.61
CA SER A 193 6.60 7.28 12.57
C SER A 193 6.55 8.76 12.98
N HIS A 194 7.61 9.53 12.76
CA HIS A 194 7.71 10.95 13.11
C HIS A 194 7.51 11.91 11.93
N TYR A 195 7.24 11.41 10.72
CA TYR A 195 7.02 12.25 9.54
C TYR A 195 5.53 12.37 9.21
N GLU A 196 4.99 13.59 9.19
CA GLU A 196 3.60 13.82 8.78
C GLU A 196 3.34 13.37 7.34
N ASP A 197 4.29 13.59 6.43
CA ASP A 197 4.21 13.15 5.03
C ASP A 197 4.12 11.61 4.89
N ALA A 198 4.46 10.86 5.94
CA ALA A 198 4.38 9.40 5.96
C ALA A 198 3.02 8.86 6.42
N MET A 199 2.05 9.72 6.76
CA MET A 199 0.77 9.31 7.35
C MET A 199 0.02 8.23 6.56
N GLN A 200 -0.11 8.39 5.24
CA GLN A 200 -0.79 7.39 4.41
C GLN A 200 -0.04 6.04 4.41
N MET A 201 1.29 6.08 4.31
CA MET A 201 2.13 4.89 4.37
C MET A 201 2.04 4.19 5.73
N LEU A 202 2.01 4.94 6.83
CA LEU A 202 1.85 4.39 8.18
C LEU A 202 0.47 3.75 8.37
N GLU A 203 -0.59 4.35 7.81
CA GLU A 203 -1.93 3.79 7.82
C GLU A 203 -1.98 2.48 7.03
N ASP A 204 -1.40 2.43 5.83
CA ASP A 204 -1.32 1.21 5.03
C ASP A 204 -0.53 0.11 5.77
N ALA A 205 0.61 0.46 6.34
CA ALA A 205 1.44 -0.46 7.11
C ALA A 205 0.70 -1.00 8.35
N ALA A 206 -0.05 -0.16 9.06
CA ALA A 206 -0.87 -0.55 10.19
C ALA A 206 -2.04 -1.46 9.77
N ALA A 207 -2.72 -1.16 8.66
CA ALA A 207 -3.77 -2.03 8.13
C ALA A 207 -3.23 -3.44 7.82
N VAL A 208 -2.08 -3.52 7.14
CA VAL A 208 -1.42 -4.80 6.85
C VAL A 208 -0.98 -5.50 8.14
N SER A 209 -0.42 -4.77 9.11
CA SER A 209 -0.02 -5.32 10.42
C SER A 209 -1.20 -5.95 11.16
N ALA A 210 -2.33 -5.25 11.22
CA ALA A 210 -3.52 -5.76 11.90
C ALA A 210 -4.09 -7.00 11.21
N GLN A 211 -4.02 -7.09 9.88
CA GLN A 211 -4.46 -8.29 9.14
C GLN A 211 -3.49 -9.47 9.30
N ILE A 212 -2.18 -9.21 9.37
CA ILE A 212 -1.16 -10.27 9.45
C ILE A 212 -0.92 -10.73 10.88
N SER A 213 -0.78 -9.80 11.83
CA SER A 213 -0.38 -10.05 13.21
C SER A 213 -1.55 -9.97 14.19
N GLY A 214 -2.68 -9.40 13.78
CA GLY A 214 -3.86 -9.19 14.61
C GLY A 214 -3.95 -7.76 15.16
N VAL A 215 -5.19 -7.30 15.39
CA VAL A 215 -5.49 -5.96 15.92
C VAL A 215 -4.85 -5.76 17.29
N GLU A 216 -4.92 -6.76 18.16
CA GLU A 216 -4.35 -6.70 19.51
C GLU A 216 -2.83 -6.52 19.51
N ALA A 217 -2.12 -7.19 18.58
CA ALA A 217 -0.67 -7.05 18.45
C ALA A 217 -0.30 -5.64 17.97
N LEU A 218 -1.04 -5.11 16.99
CA LEU A 218 -0.86 -3.73 16.55
C LEU A 218 -1.11 -2.73 17.69
N LEU A 219 -2.21 -2.86 18.45
CA LEU A 219 -2.52 -1.96 19.56
C LEU A 219 -1.45 -1.95 20.64
N THR A 220 -0.84 -3.10 20.95
CA THR A 220 0.33 -3.18 21.84
C THR A 220 1.49 -2.38 21.27
N ARG A 221 1.85 -2.60 19.99
CA ARG A 221 2.94 -1.88 19.32
C ARG A 221 2.71 -0.37 19.28
N LEU A 222 1.47 0.08 19.02
CA LEU A 222 1.09 1.50 19.05
C LEU A 222 1.24 2.09 20.46
N GLY A 223 1.00 1.30 21.51
CA GLY A 223 1.17 1.72 22.90
C GLY A 223 2.62 1.97 23.29
N GLU A 224 3.57 1.34 22.60
CA GLU A 224 5.02 1.52 22.82
C GLU A 224 5.57 2.79 22.16
N GLU A 225 4.83 3.38 21.21
CA GLU A 225 5.24 4.60 20.53
C GLU A 225 5.11 5.83 21.44
N PRO A 226 5.93 6.88 21.25
CA PRO A 226 5.73 8.16 21.94
C PRO A 226 4.36 8.80 21.65
N ALA A 227 3.87 9.66 22.55
CA ALA A 227 2.61 10.39 22.35
C ALA A 227 2.64 11.33 21.12
N THR A 228 3.83 11.77 20.71
CA THR A 228 4.09 12.58 19.51
C THR A 228 4.09 11.78 18.20
N SER A 229 4.05 10.44 18.27
CA SER A 229 4.18 9.57 17.10
C SER A 229 2.94 9.62 16.21
N HIS A 230 3.14 9.93 14.93
CA HIS A 230 2.09 9.88 13.91
C HIS A 230 1.56 8.45 13.70
N LEU A 231 2.35 7.44 14.06
CA LEU A 231 1.94 6.04 13.98
C LEU A 231 0.75 5.73 14.89
N ARG A 232 0.63 6.34 16.07
CA ARG A 232 -0.55 6.14 16.94
C ARG A 232 -1.83 6.52 16.21
N MET A 233 -1.87 7.73 15.64
CA MET A 233 -3.03 8.22 14.89
C MET A 233 -3.30 7.36 13.64
N ALA A 234 -2.28 7.11 12.82
CA ALA A 234 -2.41 6.32 11.60
C ALA A 234 -2.90 4.89 11.90
N GLY A 235 -2.38 4.27 12.96
CA GLY A 235 -2.76 2.92 13.36
C GLY A 235 -4.19 2.82 13.90
N LEU A 236 -4.62 3.75 14.76
CA LEU A 236 -6.02 3.78 15.22
C LEU A 236 -6.98 4.03 14.05
N LYS A 237 -6.61 4.90 13.11
CA LYS A 237 -7.41 5.17 11.90
C LYS A 237 -7.52 3.91 11.04
N ALA A 238 -6.40 3.23 10.78
CA ALA A 238 -6.40 1.98 10.03
C ALA A 238 -7.35 0.94 10.68
N ILE A 239 -7.29 0.73 11.99
CA ILE A 239 -8.18 -0.22 12.68
C ILE A 239 -9.65 0.18 12.53
N PHE A 240 -9.98 1.46 12.66
CA PHE A 240 -11.34 1.97 12.46
C PHE A 240 -11.82 1.73 11.02
N GLU A 241 -11.00 2.10 10.04
CA GLU A 241 -11.30 1.96 8.61
C GLU A 241 -11.52 0.48 8.23
N GLU A 242 -10.64 -0.41 8.68
CA GLU A 242 -10.77 -1.83 8.43
C GLU A 242 -11.99 -2.44 9.15
N GLY A 243 -12.25 -2.02 10.38
CA GLY A 243 -13.38 -2.49 11.18
C GLY A 243 -14.74 -2.00 10.69
N ARG A 244 -14.82 -0.80 10.10
CA ARG A 244 -16.06 -0.32 9.46
C ARG A 244 -16.32 -1.00 8.13
N ALA A 245 -15.26 -1.35 7.38
CA ALA A 245 -15.36 -2.03 6.10
C ALA A 245 -15.70 -3.52 6.26
N ASP A 246 -15.14 -4.18 7.27
CA ASP A 246 -15.46 -5.55 7.63
C ASP A 246 -15.73 -5.67 9.12
N LEU A 247 -17.02 -5.82 9.42
CA LEU A 247 -17.47 -6.03 10.77
C LEU A 247 -16.84 -7.28 11.41
N ASP A 248 -16.47 -8.33 10.68
CA ASP A 248 -15.88 -9.53 11.29
C ASP A 248 -14.41 -9.33 11.71
N PHE A 249 -13.77 -8.24 11.26
CA PHE A 249 -12.39 -7.88 11.59
C PHE A 249 -12.19 -7.59 13.08
N LEU A 250 -13.18 -6.97 13.73
CA LEU A 250 -13.13 -6.58 15.14
C LEU A 250 -13.89 -7.59 16.02
N SER A 251 -13.17 -8.59 16.54
CA SER A 251 -13.70 -9.50 17.56
C SER A 251 -14.06 -8.74 18.85
N ALA A 252 -14.88 -9.34 19.74
CA ALA A 252 -15.21 -8.72 21.03
C ALA A 252 -13.94 -8.42 21.87
N ARG A 253 -12.93 -9.29 21.80
CA ARG A 253 -11.64 -9.08 22.46
C ARG A 253 -10.88 -7.90 21.86
N ALA A 254 -10.79 -7.83 20.53
CA ALA A 254 -10.16 -6.73 19.82
C ALA A 254 -10.88 -5.39 20.09
N CYS A 255 -12.23 -5.39 20.17
CA CYS A 255 -13.00 -4.22 20.55
C CYS A 255 -12.66 -3.72 21.96
N ALA A 256 -12.59 -4.61 22.95
CA ALA A 256 -12.24 -4.24 24.31
C ALA A 256 -10.81 -3.66 24.39
N ALA A 257 -9.85 -4.31 23.73
CA ALA A 257 -8.47 -3.84 23.67
C ALA A 257 -8.34 -2.47 22.97
N ALA A 258 -9.12 -2.24 21.90
CA ALA A 258 -9.13 -0.97 21.19
C ALA A 258 -9.65 0.19 22.05
N VAL A 259 -10.75 -0.01 22.79
CA VAL A 259 -11.29 0.99 23.72
C VAL A 259 -10.25 1.36 24.78
N GLU A 260 -9.64 0.35 25.43
CA GLU A 260 -8.61 0.58 26.45
C GLU A 260 -7.39 1.33 25.89
N ALA A 261 -6.92 0.92 24.70
CA ALA A 261 -5.80 1.57 24.05
C ALA A 261 -6.10 3.02 23.66
N CYS A 262 -7.30 3.31 23.16
CA CYS A 262 -7.75 4.66 22.84
C CYS A 262 -7.77 5.55 24.09
N GLU A 263 -8.38 5.09 25.19
CA GLU A 263 -8.42 5.83 26.46
C GLU A 263 -7.02 6.13 26.98
N ARG A 264 -6.14 5.14 26.99
CA ARG A 264 -4.75 5.29 27.44
C ARG A 264 -3.97 6.29 26.57
N MET A 265 -4.01 6.15 25.25
CA MET A 265 -3.26 7.03 24.35
C MET A 265 -3.75 8.49 24.40
N MET A 266 -5.06 8.70 24.56
CA MET A 266 -5.62 10.04 24.76
C MET A 266 -5.18 10.65 26.09
N LEU A 267 -5.16 9.85 27.16
CA LEU A 267 -4.69 10.31 28.47
C LEU A 267 -3.22 10.74 28.42
N GLU A 268 -2.36 9.91 27.83
CA GLU A 268 -0.94 10.22 27.64
C GLU A 268 -0.72 11.49 26.79
N ALA A 269 -1.48 11.65 25.70
CA ALA A 269 -1.41 12.85 24.87
C ALA A 269 -1.88 14.12 25.62
N SER A 270 -2.89 14.01 26.50
CA SER A 270 -3.36 15.13 27.32
C SER A 270 -2.40 15.54 28.44
N GLN A 271 -1.57 14.60 28.90
CA GLN A 271 -0.58 14.82 29.95
C GLN A 271 0.78 15.24 29.40
N TYR A 272 0.97 15.18 28.08
CA TYR A 272 2.21 15.58 27.44
C TYR A 272 2.48 17.07 27.69
N ASN A 273 3.61 17.35 28.35
CA ASN A 273 4.02 18.69 28.68
C ASN A 273 5.03 19.19 27.64
N GLU A 274 4.79 20.34 27.02
CA GLU A 274 5.68 20.92 26.00
C GLU A 274 7.11 21.16 26.52
N SER A 275 7.32 21.18 27.84
CA SER A 275 8.66 21.28 28.44
C SER A 275 9.54 20.03 28.27
N GLU A 276 8.95 18.88 27.91
CA GLU A 276 9.67 17.62 27.63
C GLU A 276 9.94 17.43 26.13
N LYS A 277 9.57 18.41 25.30
CA LYS A 277 9.71 18.36 23.85
C LYS A 277 11.18 18.43 23.44
N GLU A 278 11.68 17.39 22.77
CA GLU A 278 12.95 17.51 22.07
C GLU A 278 12.77 18.46 20.87
N PRO A 279 13.77 19.27 20.50
CA PRO A 279 13.67 20.18 19.35
C PRO A 279 13.30 19.48 18.03
N SER A 280 13.53 18.16 17.94
CA SER A 280 13.18 17.29 16.82
C SER A 280 11.78 16.68 16.88
N ASP A 281 11.06 16.82 18.00
CA ASP A 281 9.73 16.23 18.15
C ASP A 281 8.69 16.99 17.32
N PRO A 282 7.89 16.29 16.48
CA PRO A 282 6.80 16.91 15.76
C PRO A 282 5.76 17.46 16.75
N PRO A 283 5.03 18.54 16.39
CA PRO A 283 3.92 19.02 17.19
C PRO A 283 2.86 17.92 17.32
N ILE A 284 2.34 17.72 18.54
CA ILE A 284 1.28 16.73 18.76
C ILE A 284 -0.03 17.27 18.20
N ASP A 285 -0.57 16.60 17.20
CA ASP A 285 -1.94 16.82 16.74
C ASP A 285 -2.92 16.07 17.65
N THR A 286 -3.06 16.60 18.87
CA THR A 286 -3.93 16.02 19.92
C THR A 286 -5.39 15.99 19.48
N GLN A 287 -5.82 16.93 18.64
CA GLN A 287 -7.17 16.99 18.11
C GLN A 287 -7.45 15.81 17.19
N ARG A 288 -6.62 15.58 16.16
CA ARG A 288 -6.85 14.45 15.24
C ARG A 288 -6.75 13.11 15.95
N LEU A 289 -5.82 12.96 16.90
CA LEU A 289 -5.74 11.74 17.71
C LEU A 289 -7.05 11.50 18.48
N HIS A 290 -7.61 12.53 19.11
CA HIS A 290 -8.87 12.45 19.83
C HIS A 290 -10.05 12.09 18.93
N GLU A 291 -10.12 12.68 17.73
CA GLU A 291 -11.15 12.39 16.73
C GLU A 291 -11.12 10.92 16.31
N VAL A 292 -9.94 10.41 15.90
CA VAL A 292 -9.78 9.02 15.46
C VAL A 292 -10.03 8.03 16.61
N ALA A 293 -9.52 8.32 17.82
CA ALA A 293 -9.73 7.48 18.99
C ALA A 293 -11.22 7.40 19.40
N SER A 294 -11.95 8.51 19.26
CA SER A 294 -13.39 8.58 19.52
C SER A 294 -14.19 7.77 18.50
N LEU A 295 -13.83 7.86 17.21
CA LEU A 295 -14.46 7.07 16.15
C LEU A 295 -14.29 5.56 16.38
N LEU A 296 -13.06 5.12 16.66
CA LEU A 296 -12.78 3.71 16.94
C LEU A 296 -13.49 3.22 18.22
N SER A 297 -13.40 3.98 19.31
CA SER A 297 -14.09 3.65 20.57
C SER A 297 -15.60 3.54 20.38
N GLY A 298 -16.19 4.47 19.62
CA GLY A 298 -17.62 4.46 19.30
C GLY A 298 -18.04 3.21 18.50
N LEU A 299 -17.26 2.85 17.48
CA LEU A 299 -17.46 1.63 16.70
C LEU A 299 -17.41 0.40 17.61
N CYS A 300 -16.33 0.25 18.40
CA CYS A 300 -16.12 -0.90 19.29
C CYS A 300 -17.19 -1.02 20.39
N ALA A 301 -17.57 0.09 21.03
CA ALA A 301 -18.60 0.11 22.06
C ALA A 301 -19.98 -0.31 21.50
N GLY A 302 -20.30 0.13 20.28
CA GLY A 302 -21.51 -0.31 19.57
C GLY A 302 -21.55 -1.82 19.36
N ARG A 303 -20.42 -2.42 18.95
CA ARG A 303 -20.33 -3.88 18.73
C ARG A 303 -20.41 -4.68 20.03
N LEU A 304 -19.73 -4.23 21.09
CA LEU A 304 -19.79 -4.89 22.39
C LEU A 304 -21.21 -4.90 22.95
N ARG A 305 -21.95 -3.80 22.82
CA ARG A 305 -23.37 -3.74 23.23
C ARG A 305 -24.24 -4.69 22.42
N ALA A 306 -24.05 -4.76 21.11
CA ALA A 306 -24.79 -5.68 20.26
C ALA A 306 -24.51 -7.15 20.64
N ALA A 307 -23.25 -7.49 20.99
CA ALA A 307 -22.86 -8.84 21.40
C ALA A 307 -23.45 -9.24 22.77
N CYS A 308 -23.66 -8.30 23.70
CA CYS A 308 -24.32 -8.60 24.98
C CYS A 308 -25.84 -8.82 24.86
N LEU A 309 -26.46 -8.44 23.74
CA LEU A 309 -27.90 -8.56 23.49
C LEU A 309 -28.27 -9.78 22.62
N ALA A 310 -27.27 -10.46 22.05
CA ALA A 310 -27.42 -11.66 21.21
C ALA A 310 -27.23 -12.94 22.03
#